data_AF-Q6VTC4-F1
#
_entry.id   AF-Q6VTC4-F1
#
_cell.length_a   1.000
_cell.length_b   1.000
_cell.length_c   1.000
_cell.angle_alpha   90.00
_cell.angle_beta   90.00
_cell.angle_gamma   90.00
#
_symmetry.space_group_name_H-M   'P 1'
#
loop_
_entity.id
_entity.type
_entity.pdbx_description
1 polymer ?
#
loop_
_entity_poly.entity_id
_entity_poly.type
_entity_poly.pdbx_seq_one_letter_code
_entity_poly.pdbx_strand_id
1 'polypeptide(L)'
;RDKLPELRSLVVCLEDAVATLDVKLALLNLEELLAMIEYRGGRPENGPMLFVRPRDLEMAAYLNEWPLIKHVDGFVVPKLTRQNLSSWEQAVSNPELLLMPTLETHEVFDP
;
A
#
# COMPACT_ATOMS: atom_id res chain seq x y z
N ARG A 1 12.18 -22.20 5.74
CA ARG A 1 13.29 -21.70 4.89
C ARG A 1 13.12 -20.19 4.83
N ASP A 2 13.44 -19.53 5.94
CA ASP A 2 13.15 -18.10 6.12
C ASP A 2 14.28 -17.32 5.50
N LYS A 3 14.07 -16.83 4.27
CA LYS A 3 15.08 -16.01 3.58
C LYS A 3 15.36 -14.71 4.35
N LEU A 4 14.42 -14.23 5.16
CA LEU A 4 14.50 -13.00 5.96
C LEU A 4 13.74 -13.19 7.29
N PRO A 5 14.34 -13.87 8.29
CA PRO A 5 13.65 -14.20 9.55
C PRO A 5 13.32 -12.97 10.42
N GLU A 6 13.98 -11.83 10.18
CA GLU A 6 13.77 -10.59 10.93
C GLU A 6 12.87 -9.58 10.19
N LEU A 7 12.27 -9.98 9.06
CA LEU A 7 11.41 -9.08 8.28
C LEU A 7 10.17 -8.71 9.10
N ARG A 8 10.03 -7.42 9.43
CA ARG A 8 8.90 -6.88 10.20
C ARG A 8 7.79 -6.28 9.35
N SER A 9 8.16 -5.74 8.19
CA SER A 9 7.21 -5.16 7.25
C SER A 9 7.71 -5.30 5.82
N LEU A 10 6.78 -5.30 4.88
CA LEU A 10 7.00 -5.33 3.44
C LEU A 10 6.15 -4.23 2.80
N VAL A 11 6.72 -3.49 1.87
CA VAL A 11 6.00 -2.52 1.04
C VAL A 11 5.98 -3.04 -0.40
N VAL A 12 4.78 -3.26 -0.95
CA VAL A 12 4.58 -3.52 -2.38
C VAL A 12 4.39 -2.18 -3.08
N CYS A 13 5.36 -1.77 -3.89
CA CYS A 13 5.35 -0.45 -4.51
C CYS A 13 4.68 -0.48 -5.91
N LEU A 14 3.72 0.43 -6.13
CA LEU A 14 3.09 0.71 -7.44
C LEU A 14 3.43 2.12 -7.95
N GLU A 15 4.28 2.84 -7.23
CA GLU A 15 4.66 4.23 -7.49
C GLU A 15 5.95 4.30 -8.32
N ASP A 16 7.07 4.71 -7.72
CA ASP A 16 8.37 4.95 -8.36
C ASP A 16 9.07 3.68 -8.87
N ALA A 17 8.85 2.54 -8.21
CA ALA A 17 9.45 1.26 -8.56
C ALA A 17 8.85 0.61 -9.83
N VAL A 18 7.78 1.17 -10.39
CA VAL A 18 7.04 0.62 -11.52
C VAL A 18 6.99 1.64 -12.65
N ALA A 19 7.30 1.24 -13.89
CA ALA A 19 7.15 2.13 -15.03
C ALA A 19 5.66 2.35 -15.35
N THR A 20 5.29 3.52 -15.88
CA THR A 20 3.88 3.85 -16.19
C THR A 20 3.21 2.83 -17.12
N LEU A 21 3.95 2.26 -18.06
CA LEU A 21 3.45 1.24 -18.99
C LEU A 21 3.14 -0.10 -18.30
N ASP A 22 3.78 -0.36 -17.16
CA ASP A 22 3.69 -1.63 -16.43
C ASP A 22 2.71 -1.58 -15.26
N VAL A 23 2.09 -0.42 -14.98
CA VAL A 23 1.14 -0.26 -13.85
C VAL A 23 0.00 -1.28 -13.90
N LYS A 24 -0.52 -1.57 -15.10
CA LYS A 24 -1.57 -2.59 -15.26
C LYS A 24 -1.08 -3.98 -14.87
N LEU A 25 0.13 -4.34 -15.27
CA LEU A 25 0.74 -5.63 -14.91
C LEU A 25 1.03 -5.69 -13.41
N ALA A 26 1.50 -4.59 -12.80
CA ALA A 26 1.76 -4.52 -11.37
C ALA A 26 0.47 -4.67 -10.54
N LEU A 27 -0.65 -4.10 -10.98
CA LEU A 27 -1.96 -4.31 -10.36
C LEU A 27 -2.42 -5.77 -10.45
N LEU A 28 -2.27 -6.41 -11.61
CA LEU A 28 -2.59 -7.84 -11.78
C LEU A 28 -1.73 -8.71 -10.84
N ASN A 29 -0.44 -8.43 -10.73
CA ASN A 29 0.44 -9.16 -9.82
C ASN A 29 0.05 -8.95 -8.35
N LEU A 30 -0.41 -7.76 -7.97
CA LEU A 30 -0.92 -7.50 -6.63
C LEU A 30 -2.21 -8.30 -6.39
N GLU A 31 -3.14 -8.32 -7.32
CA GLU A 31 -4.37 -9.12 -7.22
C GLU A 31 -4.05 -10.60 -7.05
N GLU A 32 -3.16 -11.16 -7.87
CA GLU A 32 -2.71 -12.55 -7.76
C GLU A 32 -2.04 -12.84 -6.40
N LEU A 33 -1.22 -11.92 -5.90
CA LEU A 33 -0.60 -12.05 -4.58
C LEU A 33 -1.67 -12.14 -3.48
N LEU A 34 -2.64 -11.24 -3.48
CA LEU A 34 -3.71 -11.21 -2.47
C LEU A 34 -4.62 -12.44 -2.58
N ALA A 35 -4.90 -12.90 -3.80
CA ALA A 35 -5.65 -14.13 -4.05
C ALA A 35 -4.90 -15.37 -3.53
N MET A 36 -3.58 -15.43 -3.70
CA MET A 36 -2.76 -16.51 -3.12
C MET A 36 -2.74 -16.49 -1.60
N ILE A 37 -2.75 -15.30 -0.98
CA ILE A 37 -2.86 -15.16 0.48
C ILE A 37 -4.22 -15.70 0.96
N GLU A 38 -5.32 -15.28 0.33
CA GLU A 38 -6.67 -15.78 0.63
C GLU A 38 -6.74 -17.30 0.50
N TYR A 39 -6.24 -17.84 -0.61
CA TYR A 39 -6.24 -19.29 -0.88
C TYR A 39 -5.50 -20.10 0.20
N ARG A 40 -4.46 -19.52 0.82
CA ARG A 40 -3.69 -20.14 1.91
C ARG A 40 -4.34 -19.99 3.29
N GLY A 41 -5.52 -19.36 3.38
CA GLY A 41 -6.22 -19.10 4.63
C GLY A 41 -5.80 -17.80 5.33
N GLY A 42 -5.16 -16.87 4.60
CA GLY A 42 -4.70 -15.59 5.11
C GLY A 42 -3.21 -15.51 5.41
N ARG A 43 -2.79 -14.41 6.04
CA ARG A 43 -1.41 -14.21 6.50
C ARG A 43 -1.20 -14.83 7.88
N PRO A 44 0.03 -15.30 8.20
CA PRO A 44 0.35 -15.75 9.56
C PRO A 44 0.18 -14.60 10.58
N GLU A 45 -0.34 -14.89 11.77
CA GLU A 45 -0.54 -13.88 12.83
C GLU A 45 0.76 -13.13 13.20
N ASN A 46 1.90 -13.81 13.18
CA ASN A 46 3.22 -13.23 13.44
C ASN A 46 4.01 -12.93 12.15
N GLY A 47 3.31 -12.81 11.01
CA GLY A 47 3.90 -12.43 9.74
C GLY A 47 4.30 -10.94 9.70
N PRO A 48 5.13 -10.53 8.72
CA PRO A 48 5.43 -9.13 8.52
C PRO A 48 4.16 -8.35 8.14
N MET A 49 4.11 -7.08 8.56
CA MET A 49 3.10 -6.17 8.05
C MET A 49 3.24 -6.01 6.54
N LEU A 50 2.13 -5.94 5.81
CA LEU A 50 2.08 -5.77 4.37
C LEU A 50 1.43 -4.43 4.06
N PHE A 51 2.21 -3.52 3.50
CA PHE A 51 1.71 -2.25 2.98
C PHE A 51 1.76 -2.24 1.46
N VAL A 52 0.88 -1.46 0.85
CA VAL A 52 0.96 -1.12 -0.58
C VAL A 52 1.27 0.36 -0.72
N ARG A 53 2.17 0.75 -1.62
CA ARG A 53 2.42 2.16 -1.95
C ARG A 53 1.70 2.48 -3.27
N PRO A 54 0.44 2.97 -3.24
CA PRO A 54 -0.23 3.43 -4.44
C PRO A 54 0.51 4.62 -5.03
N ARG A 55 0.34 4.85 -6.34
CA ARG A 55 0.98 5.96 -7.04
C ARG A 55 0.34 7.32 -6.71
N ASP A 56 -0.96 7.31 -6.48
CA ASP A 56 -1.79 8.50 -6.32
C ASP A 56 -3.11 8.17 -5.58
N LEU A 57 -3.90 9.22 -5.35
CA LEU A 57 -5.20 9.17 -4.67
C LEU A 57 -6.22 8.29 -5.41
N GLU A 58 -6.22 8.32 -6.75
CA GLU A 58 -7.17 7.57 -7.56
C GLU A 58 -6.91 6.07 -7.42
N MET A 59 -5.65 5.65 -7.50
CA MET A 59 -5.25 4.28 -7.26
C MET A 59 -5.54 3.85 -5.83
N ALA A 60 -5.31 4.71 -4.84
CA ALA A 60 -5.61 4.41 -3.44
C ALA A 60 -7.11 4.15 -3.22
N ALA A 61 -7.98 5.02 -3.76
CA ALA A 61 -9.43 4.83 -3.70
C ALA A 61 -9.88 3.57 -4.44
N TYR A 62 -9.28 3.27 -5.59
CA TYR A 62 -9.57 2.04 -6.33
C TYR A 62 -9.18 0.78 -5.54
N LEU A 63 -8.01 0.78 -4.91
CA LEU A 63 -7.53 -0.35 -4.09
C LEU A 63 -8.32 -0.48 -2.77
N ASN A 64 -8.77 0.64 -2.18
CA ASN A 64 -9.58 0.65 -0.96
C ASN A 64 -10.85 -0.22 -1.08
N GLU A 65 -11.44 -0.26 -2.28
CA GLU A 65 -12.65 -1.03 -2.58
C GLU A 65 -12.37 -2.49 -2.97
N TRP A 66 -11.11 -2.92 -3.05
CA TRP A 66 -10.81 -4.30 -3.43
C TRP A 66 -11.22 -5.28 -2.33
N PRO A 67 -12.00 -6.34 -2.64
CA PRO A 67 -12.44 -7.31 -1.63
C PRO A 67 -11.28 -7.98 -0.86
N LEU A 68 -10.15 -8.20 -1.54
CA LEU A 68 -8.96 -8.83 -0.97
C LEU A 68 -7.98 -7.85 -0.34
N ILE A 69 -8.29 -6.54 -0.32
CA ILE A 69 -7.45 -5.54 0.34
C ILE A 69 -7.38 -5.76 1.86
N LYS A 70 -8.32 -6.51 2.44
CA LYS A 70 -8.30 -6.99 3.84
C LYS A 70 -6.99 -7.71 4.23
N HIS A 71 -6.21 -8.16 3.24
CA HIS A 71 -4.90 -8.77 3.46
C HIS A 71 -3.74 -7.78 3.52
N VAL A 72 -4.00 -6.49 3.32
CA VAL A 72 -3.03 -5.39 3.40
C VAL A 72 -3.31 -4.63 4.69
N ASP A 73 -2.27 -4.31 5.46
CA ASP A 73 -2.41 -3.56 6.73
C ASP A 73 -2.60 -2.06 6.50
N GLY A 74 -2.21 -1.56 5.33
CA GLY A 74 -2.34 -0.14 5.03
C GLY A 74 -1.64 0.31 3.76
N PHE A 75 -1.72 1.62 3.53
CA PHE A 75 -1.04 2.28 2.42
C PHE A 75 0.11 3.15 2.87
N VAL A 76 1.23 3.04 2.15
CA VAL A 76 2.30 4.05 2.20
C VAL A 76 1.87 5.20 1.31
N VAL A 77 1.71 6.38 1.88
CA VAL A 77 1.18 7.56 1.19
C VAL A 77 2.35 8.38 0.61
N PRO A 78 2.61 8.33 -0.71
CA PRO A 78 3.68 9.10 -1.33
C PRO A 78 3.33 10.60 -1.36
N LYS A 79 4.36 11.44 -1.33
CA LYS A 79 4.26 12.90 -1.55
C LYS A 79 3.17 13.58 -0.72
N LEU A 80 3.02 13.19 0.54
CA LEU A 80 2.06 13.83 1.44
C LEU A 80 2.43 15.31 1.64
N THR A 81 1.43 16.16 1.62
CA THR A 81 1.49 17.58 1.98
C THR A 81 0.31 17.91 2.90
N ARG A 82 0.34 19.08 3.55
CA ARG A 82 -0.82 19.54 4.35
C ARG A 82 -2.08 19.72 3.50
N GLN A 83 -1.90 20.04 2.21
CA GLN A 83 -3.00 20.32 1.29
C GLN A 83 -3.74 19.05 0.84
N ASN A 84 -3.01 17.93 0.69
CA ASN A 84 -3.59 16.68 0.18
C ASN A 84 -3.91 15.66 1.28
N LEU A 85 -3.60 15.93 2.55
CA LEU A 85 -3.88 15.02 3.67
C LEU A 85 -5.36 14.62 3.76
N SER A 86 -6.28 15.58 3.71
CA SER A 86 -7.72 15.30 3.79
C SER A 86 -8.22 14.50 2.58
N SER A 87 -7.61 14.69 1.41
CA SER A 87 -7.93 13.89 0.22
C SER A 87 -7.47 12.44 0.38
N TRP A 88 -6.33 12.19 1.01
CA TRP A 88 -5.85 10.84 1.31
C TRP A 88 -6.75 10.12 2.32
N GLU A 89 -7.18 10.82 3.37
CA GLU A 89 -8.14 10.30 4.34
C GLU A 89 -9.49 9.96 3.70
N GLN A 90 -9.94 10.76 2.73
CA GLN A 90 -11.19 10.49 1.99
C GLN A 90 -11.05 9.34 1.00
N ALA A 91 -9.90 9.23 0.32
CA ALA A 91 -9.63 8.16 -0.64
C ALA A 91 -9.53 6.78 0.04
N VAL A 92 -9.03 6.75 1.29
CA VAL A 92 -8.84 5.52 2.06
C VAL A 92 -9.87 5.47 3.18
N SER A 93 -11.12 5.22 2.77
CA SER A 93 -12.28 5.24 3.66
C SER A 93 -12.40 3.99 4.53
N ASN A 94 -11.68 2.91 4.20
CA ASN A 94 -11.70 1.67 4.96
C ASN A 94 -10.97 1.86 6.31
N PRO A 95 -11.67 1.76 7.46
CA PRO A 95 -11.07 2.02 8.76
C PRO A 95 -10.02 0.99 9.19
N GLU A 96 -9.96 -0.17 8.53
CA GLU A 96 -8.98 -1.22 8.79
C GLU A 96 -7.63 -0.95 8.11
N LEU A 97 -7.57 -0.01 7.14
CA LEU A 97 -6.35 0.36 6.45
C LEU A 97 -5.62 1.49 7.18
N LEU A 98 -4.38 1.23 7.59
CA LEU A 98 -3.49 2.24 8.16
C LEU A 98 -2.91 3.14 7.06
N LEU A 99 -2.74 4.43 7.36
CA LEU A 99 -1.97 5.35 6.52
C LEU A 99 -0.56 5.54 7.08
N MET A 100 0.45 5.19 6.28
CA MET A 100 1.86 5.43 6.57
C MET A 100 2.36 6.60 5.71
N PRO A 101 2.37 7.83 6.25
CA PRO A 101 2.77 9.00 5.47
C PRO A 101 4.28 9.01 5.20
N THR A 102 4.68 9.27 3.96
CA THR A 102 6.08 9.57 3.65
C THR A 102 6.33 11.07 3.71
N LEU A 103 7.41 11.45 4.40
CA LEU A 103 7.88 12.83 4.53
C LEU A 103 8.98 13.09 3.49
N GLU A 104 8.58 13.20 2.22
CA GLU A 104 9.51 13.27 1.08
C GLU A 104 9.34 14.55 0.22
N THR A 105 8.54 15.52 0.68
CA THR A 105 8.30 16.79 -0.04
C THR A 105 9.04 17.95 0.63
N HIS A 106 9.40 18.98 -0.16
CA HIS A 106 10.13 20.15 0.33
C HIS A 106 9.39 20.88 1.48
N GLU A 107 8.06 20.87 1.48
CA GLU A 107 7.23 21.48 2.53
C GLU A 107 7.41 20.84 3.91
N VAL A 108 7.95 19.61 3.98
CA VAL A 108 8.24 18.95 5.26
C VAL A 108 9.61 19.35 5.81
N PHE A 109 10.54 19.78 4.95
CA PHE A 109 11.91 20.11 5.34
C PHE A 109 12.12 21.59 5.67
N ASP A 110 11.12 22.45 5.45
CA ASP A 110 11.16 23.89 5.75
C ASP A 110 9.81 24.34 6.39
N PRO A 111 9.64 24.16 7.73
CA PRO A 111 8.36 24.26 8.43
C PRO A 111 7.85 25.67 8.75
#